data_AF-A0A0D0AI25-F1
#
_entry.id   AF-A0A0D0AI25-F1
#
_cell.length_a   1.000
_cell.length_b   1.000
_cell.length_c   1.000
_cell.angle_alpha   90.00
_cell.angle_beta   90.00
_cell.angle_gamma   90.00
#
_symmetry.space_group_name_H-M   'P 1'
#
loop_
_entity.id
_entity.type
_entity.pdbx_description
1 polymer ?
#
loop_
_entity_poly.entity_id
_entity_poly.type
_entity_poly.pdbx_seq_one_letter_code
_entity_poly.pdbx_strand_id
1 'polypeptide(L)'
;TSQRLGKIPLVIGMPVMIGQNFDVSAGIVNGCIGKLNSIRYSVDTNGNRHAMSCVIDTPSTSGDPLPHLTACQSVVLRDTVDMSFEN
;
A
#
# COMPACT_ATOMS: atom_id res chain seq x y z
N THR A 1 -22.90 -0.45 -14.08
CA THR A 1 -23.09 -0.62 -12.62
C THR A 1 -21.93 0.05 -11.92
N SER A 2 -22.13 1.26 -11.43
CA SER A 2 -21.08 2.05 -10.75
C SER A 2 -20.84 1.51 -9.34
N GLN A 3 -20.38 0.27 -9.23
CA GLN A 3 -19.87 -0.27 -7.97
C GLN A 3 -18.59 0.49 -7.65
N ARG A 4 -18.73 1.63 -6.98
CA ARG A 4 -17.63 2.20 -6.20
C ARG A 4 -17.31 1.14 -5.16
N LEU A 5 -16.25 0.37 -5.40
CA LEU A 5 -15.69 -0.50 -4.38
C LEU A 5 -15.46 0.38 -3.15
N GLY A 6 -16.20 0.11 -2.06
CA GLY A 6 -16.09 0.90 -0.85
C GLY A 6 -14.64 0.95 -0.36
N LYS A 7 -14.31 1.91 0.48
CA LYS A 7 -12.97 1.98 1.09
C LYS A 7 -12.73 0.69 1.88
N ILE A 8 -11.69 -0.06 1.52
CA ILE A 8 -11.26 -1.24 2.28
C ILE A 8 -10.61 -0.76 3.59
N PRO A 9 -11.05 -1.24 4.76
CA PRO A 9 -10.39 -0.90 6.01
C PRO A 9 -8.99 -1.51 6.03
N LEU A 10 -7.98 -0.67 6.29
CA LEU A 10 -6.60 -1.10 6.47
C LEU A 10 -6.31 -1.34 7.96
N VAL A 11 -5.87 -2.55 8.30
CA VAL A 11 -5.55 -2.99 9.66
C VAL A 11 -4.10 -3.46 9.72
N ILE A 12 -3.36 -3.01 10.72
CA ILE A 12 -1.97 -3.44 10.91
C ILE A 12 -1.91 -4.97 11.05
N GLY A 13 -1.01 -5.58 10.29
CA GLY A 13 -0.82 -7.01 10.19
C GLY A 13 -1.67 -7.69 9.12
N MET A 14 -2.56 -6.99 8.43
CA MET A 14 -3.35 -7.58 7.36
C MET A 14 -2.47 -7.95 6.15
N PRO A 15 -2.76 -9.05 5.46
CA PRO A 15 -2.17 -9.32 4.15
C PRO A 15 -2.68 -8.27 3.15
N VAL A 16 -1.75 -7.73 2.37
CA VAL A 16 -2.03 -6.77 1.30
C VAL A 16 -1.34 -7.21 0.02
N MET A 17 -1.93 -6.85 -1.11
CA MET A 17 -1.33 -7.03 -2.43
C MET A 17 -1.09 -5.66 -3.05
N ILE A 18 0.09 -5.49 -3.63
CA ILE A 18 0.42 -4.31 -4.42
C ILE A 18 -0.21 -4.48 -5.80
N GLY A 19 -1.15 -3.60 -6.16
CA GLY A 19 -1.89 -3.68 -7.42
C GLY A 19 -1.23 -2.99 -8.62
N GLN A 20 -0.07 -2.36 -8.44
CA GLN A 20 0.65 -1.65 -9.49
C GLN A 20 2.15 -1.71 -9.31
N ASN A 21 2.90 -1.58 -10.40
CA ASN A 21 4.36 -1.53 -10.33
C ASN A 21 4.78 -0.25 -9.60
N PHE A 22 5.51 -0.41 -8.49
CA PHE A 22 5.94 0.71 -7.68
C PHE A 22 7.45 0.95 -7.81
N ASP A 23 8.24 -0.11 -7.63
CA ASP A 23 9.69 -0.09 -7.83
C ASP A 23 10.13 -1.43 -8.43
N VAL A 24 10.15 -1.48 -9.76
CA VAL A 24 10.50 -2.68 -10.52
C VAL A 24 11.94 -3.12 -10.24
N SER A 25 12.86 -2.17 -10.06
CA SER A 25 14.27 -2.45 -9.74
C SER A 25 14.44 -3.11 -8.37
N ALA A 26 13.61 -2.74 -7.39
CA ALA A 26 13.63 -3.35 -6.05
C ALA A 26 12.74 -4.61 -5.95
N GLY A 27 12.05 -5.01 -7.02
CA GLY A 27 11.14 -6.17 -7.03
C GLY A 27 9.73 -5.87 -6.49
N ILE A 28 9.38 -4.59 -6.31
CA ILE A 28 8.06 -4.14 -5.87
C ILE A 28 7.15 -3.96 -7.09
N VAL A 29 6.62 -5.08 -7.57
CA VAL A 29 5.78 -5.16 -8.78
C VAL A 29 4.34 -5.50 -8.45
N ASN A 30 3.44 -5.32 -9.42
CA ASN A 30 2.05 -5.76 -9.30
C ASN A 30 1.97 -7.26 -8.95
N GLY A 31 1.10 -7.60 -8.01
CA GLY A 31 0.93 -8.96 -7.48
C GLY A 31 1.85 -9.28 -6.31
N CYS A 32 2.77 -8.39 -5.94
CA CYS A 32 3.58 -8.57 -4.74
C CYS A 32 2.69 -8.59 -3.50
N ILE A 33 2.87 -9.60 -2.65
CA ILE A 33 2.13 -9.77 -1.41
C ILE A 33 3.03 -9.34 -0.26
N GLY A 34 2.46 -8.57 0.65
CA GLY A 34 3.13 -8.15 1.87
C GLY A 34 2.18 -8.13 3.05
N LYS A 35 2.75 -7.76 4.20
CA LYS A 35 2.00 -7.55 5.43
C LYS A 35 2.01 -6.07 5.79
N LEU A 36 0.84 -5.50 6.08
CA LEU A 36 0.76 -4.09 6.46
C LEU A 36 1.43 -3.86 7.82
N ASN A 37 2.45 -3.01 7.87
CA ASN A 37 3.22 -2.74 9.09
C ASN A 37 2.78 -1.43 9.77
N SER A 38 2.69 -0.35 8.99
CA SER A 38 2.27 0.95 9.51
C SER A 38 1.46 1.73 8.48
N ILE A 39 0.63 2.66 8.95
CA ILE A 39 -0.17 3.54 8.11
C ILE A 39 0.02 4.97 8.60
N ARG A 40 0.36 5.87 7.68
CA ARG A 40 0.37 7.31 7.91
C ARG A 40 -0.95 7.90 7.45
N TYR A 41 -1.59 8.67 8.31
CA TYR A 41 -2.84 9.37 8.00
C TYR A 41 -2.65 10.89 7.97
N SER A 42 -3.42 11.57 7.12
CA SER A 42 -3.78 12.98 7.33
C SER A 42 -5.17 13.04 7.96
N VAL A 43 -5.44 14.11 8.71
CA VAL A 43 -6.74 14.36 9.34
C VAL A 43 -7.36 15.58 8.68
N ASP A 44 -8.59 15.47 8.19
CA ASP A 44 -9.32 16.59 7.61
C ASP A 44 -10.00 17.46 8.69
N THR A 45 -10.62 18.56 8.27
CA THR A 45 -11.33 19.50 9.17
C THR A 45 -12.51 18.88 9.91
N ASN A 46 -13.02 17.74 9.43
CA ASN A 46 -14.11 17.00 10.03
C ASN A 46 -13.62 15.86 10.94
N GLY A 47 -12.30 15.75 11.14
CA GLY A 47 -11.68 14.71 11.97
C GLY A 47 -11.52 13.35 11.28
N ASN A 48 -11.83 13.23 9.98
CA ASN A 48 -11.67 11.97 9.28
C ASN A 48 -10.21 11.70 8.95
N ARG A 49 -9.78 10.45 9.12
CA ARG A 49 -8.42 9.99 8.80
C ARG A 49 -8.36 9.48 7.36
N HIS A 50 -7.46 10.05 6.57
CA HIS A 50 -7.19 9.64 5.19
C HIS A 50 -5.80 9.03 5.11
N ALA A 51 -5.70 7.76 4.70
CA ALA A 51 -4.42 7.09 4.55
C ALA A 51 -3.61 7.79 3.45
N MET A 52 -2.38 8.18 3.76
CA MET A 52 -1.47 8.93 2.88
C MET A 52 -0.30 8.08 2.40
N SER A 53 0.16 7.17 3.26
CA SER A 53 1.14 6.15 2.90
C SER A 53 1.05 4.99 3.87
N CYS A 54 1.60 3.85 3.50
CA CYS A 54 1.81 2.74 4.41
C CYS A 54 3.19 2.12 4.20
N VAL A 55 3.67 1.45 5.25
CA VAL A 55 4.83 0.56 5.15
C VAL A 55 4.29 -0.86 5.12
N ILE A 56 4.80 -1.65 4.16
CA ILE A 56 4.49 -3.07 4.03
C ILE A 56 5.78 -3.87 4.18
N ASP A 57 5.69 -4.99 4.89
CA ASP A 57 6.76 -5.97 4.96
C ASP A 57 6.61 -6.92 3.76
N THR A 58 7.56 -6.89 2.84
CA THR A 58 7.56 -7.68 1.60
C THR A 58 8.77 -8.62 1.60
N PRO A 59 8.61 -9.91 1.91
CA PRO A 59 9.75 -10.83 2.03
C PRO A 59 10.50 -11.09 0.71
N SER A 60 9.93 -10.68 -0.44
CA SER A 60 10.49 -10.91 -1.78
C SER A 60 11.27 -9.74 -2.37
N THR A 61 11.45 -8.63 -1.65
CA THR A 61 12.17 -7.45 -2.19
C THR A 61 13.68 -7.59 -2.04
N SER A 62 14.42 -7.25 -3.10
CA SER A 62 15.88 -7.37 -3.16
C SER A 62 16.62 -6.03 -3.24
N GLY A 63 15.91 -4.91 -3.09
CA GLY A 63 16.49 -3.56 -3.13
C GLY A 63 17.10 -3.12 -1.79
N ASP A 64 17.99 -2.13 -1.85
CA ASP A 64 18.53 -1.48 -0.65
C ASP A 64 17.40 -0.82 0.15
N PRO A 65 17.40 -0.93 1.49
CA PRO A 65 16.36 -0.33 2.30
C PRO A 65 16.39 1.20 2.20
N LEU A 66 15.23 1.82 2.17
CA LEU A 66 15.13 3.27 2.32
C LEU A 66 15.69 3.69 3.69
N PRO A 67 16.27 4.90 3.81
CA PRO A 67 16.74 5.42 5.09
C PRO A 67 15.66 5.29 6.18
N HIS A 68 16.05 4.74 7.32
CA HIS A 68 15.19 4.47 8.49
C HIS A 68 14.17 3.32 8.35
N LEU A 69 14.23 2.52 7.29
CA LEU A 69 13.46 1.28 7.15
C LEU A 69 14.36 0.05 7.25
N THR A 70 13.78 -1.06 7.69
CA THR A 70 14.50 -2.34 7.70
C THR A 70 14.60 -2.90 6.29
N ALA A 71 15.56 -3.81 6.07
CA ALA A 71 15.55 -4.66 4.90
C ALA A 71 14.15 -5.32 4.76
N CYS A 72 13.65 -5.41 3.53
CA CYS A 72 12.33 -5.95 3.19
C CYS A 72 11.11 -5.07 3.53
N GLN A 73 11.31 -3.80 3.88
CA GLN A 73 10.21 -2.84 4.01
C GLN A 73 10.06 -1.96 2.79
N SER A 74 8.83 -1.84 2.34
CA SER A 74 8.45 -1.02 1.18
C SER A 74 7.45 0.05 1.61
N VAL A 75 7.65 1.29 1.15
CA VAL A 75 6.69 2.38 1.36
C VAL A 75 5.77 2.43 0.16
N VAL A 76 4.47 2.34 0.38
CA VAL A 76 3.46 2.59 -0.65
C VAL A 76 2.81 3.94 -0.37
N LEU A 77 2.83 4.81 -1.36
CA LEU A 77 2.18 6.13 -1.29
C LEU A 77 0.72 6.02 -1.70
N ARG A 78 -0.12 6.88 -1.12
CA ARG A 78 -1.52 7.00 -1.54
C ARG A 78 -1.55 7.37 -3.02
N ASP A 79 -2.19 6.51 -3.78
CA ASP A 79 -2.58 6.77 -5.13
C ASP A 79 -4.11 6.83 -5.24
N THR A 80 -4.61 7.55 -6.23
CA THR A 80 -6.05 7.59 -6.53
C THR A 80 -6.30 6.67 -7.70
N VAL A 81 -6.56 5.40 -7.41
CA VAL A 81 -6.84 4.40 -8.43
C VAL A 81 -8.33 4.09 -8.42
N ASP A 82 -9.04 4.42 -9.51
CA ASP A 82 -10.39 3.94 -9.74
C ASP A 82 -10.31 2.49 -10.23
N MET A 83 -10.79 1.56 -9.41
CA MET A 83 -10.77 0.12 -9.73
C MET A 83 -12.09 -0.27 -10.39
N SER A 84 -12.05 -0.66 -11.66
CA SER A 84 -13.21 -1.17 -12.41
C SER A 84 -13.04 -2.67 -12.71
N PHE A 85 -14.04 -3.47 -12.33
CA PHE A 85 -14.10 -4.89 -12.69
C PHE A 85 -15.02 -5.05 -13.90
N GLU A 86 -14.51 -5.66 -14.97
CA GLU A 86 -15.29 -6.09 -16.12
C GLU A 86 -15.59 -7.59 -15.98
N ASN A 87 -16.83 -7.99 -16.29
CA ASN A 87 -17.30 -9.38 -16.25
C ASN A 87 -16.93 -10.13 -17.54
#